data_AF-A0A3L6S3L4-F1
#
_entry.id   AF-A0A3L6S3L4-F1
#
_cell.length_a   1.000
_cell.length_b   1.000
_cell.length_c   1.000
_cell.angle_alpha   90.00
_cell.angle_beta   90.00
_cell.angle_gamma   90.00
#
_symmetry.space_group_name_H-M   'P 1'
#
loop_
_entity.id
_entity.type
_entity.pdbx_description
1 polymer ?
#
loop_
_entity_poly.entity_id
_entity_poly.type
_entity_poly.pdbx_seq_one_letter_code
_entity_poly.pdbx_strand_id
1 'polypeptide(L)'
;MARSRPGALADSLLVLLFLVASAAAAAAPGGGLVGVDGTQFVVGGGKTVYFSGFNAYWLMLVASDPPRRGQVVAAFRQAAGHGLNLARTWAFSDGGDTPLQSAPGVYDEAMLQGLDFVIAEARRHGIYLLLCLTNNFHDFGGKRQYVAWAREAGHHLATADDFFNSTVVKGYYKNHVKTVLTRVNTVTGVAYRDDPTILGWELMNEPRCEADPTGAMVQAWVEEMAPYVKSIDGDHLVTAGLEGFYGDGVHESKDLNPWGIYYGTNFVETHRAHGVDFATIHLYPDVWLWGSGAAAQLAFFRNWTRSHARDTELYLGKPLLVTEYGKFLWDGVANRTQRDRFLGQVLDSIYASAAAGGPLVGGAFWQLLDPGMDTLRDGYEIILPEDQRAATIIGNHSRQLAELNGQDVEVVRRRRRWRRGAHRKVHINFFAVQSSSV
;
A
#
# COMPACT_ATOMS: atom_id res chain seq x y z
N MET A 1 -21.18 -37.48 -79.41
CA MET A 1 -20.11 -37.42 -78.39
C MET A 1 -20.38 -36.18 -77.54
N ALA A 2 -21.10 -36.35 -76.43
CA ALA A 2 -20.60 -36.61 -75.08
C ALA A 2 -20.24 -35.32 -74.32
N ARG A 3 -21.10 -34.99 -73.33
CA ARG A 3 -20.84 -34.44 -71.96
C ARG A 3 -20.08 -33.10 -71.87
N SER A 4 -20.27 -32.19 -70.91
CA SER A 4 -21.14 -32.00 -69.73
C SER A 4 -20.81 -30.61 -69.14
N ARG A 5 -21.80 -29.96 -68.51
CA ARG A 5 -21.66 -28.83 -67.54
C ARG A 5 -20.69 -29.18 -66.39
N PRO A 6 -20.19 -28.27 -65.51
CA PRO A 6 -20.78 -27.00 -64.99
C PRO A 6 -19.76 -25.82 -64.98
N GLY A 7 -20.00 -24.59 -64.55
CA GLY A 7 -21.00 -23.90 -63.74
C GLY A 7 -20.27 -22.89 -62.84
N ALA A 8 -20.99 -21.84 -62.42
CA ALA A 8 -20.66 -20.92 -61.32
C ALA A 8 -19.49 -19.94 -61.57
N LEU A 9 -19.46 -18.69 -61.10
CA LEU A 9 -20.18 -18.03 -60.02
C LEU A 9 -20.51 -16.57 -60.39
N ALA A 10 -21.68 -16.12 -59.95
CA ALA A 10 -22.02 -14.72 -59.82
C ALA A 10 -21.28 -14.15 -58.61
N ASP A 11 -20.59 -13.03 -58.82
CA ASP A 11 -19.97 -12.22 -57.78
C ASP A 11 -21.04 -11.68 -56.83
N SER A 12 -21.23 -12.38 -55.72
CA SER A 12 -21.96 -11.86 -54.57
C SER A 12 -20.99 -11.02 -53.75
N LEU A 13 -21.17 -9.71 -53.83
CA LEU A 13 -20.51 -8.70 -53.00
C LEU A 13 -20.88 -8.97 -51.53
N LEU A 14 -20.04 -9.71 -50.80
CA LEU A 14 -20.17 -9.89 -49.36
C LEU A 14 -19.72 -8.58 -48.70
N VAL A 15 -20.67 -7.69 -48.41
CA VAL A 15 -20.46 -6.58 -47.49
C VAL A 15 -20.21 -7.19 -46.11
N LEU A 16 -18.95 -7.36 -45.74
CA LEU A 16 -18.56 -7.57 -44.35
C LEU A 16 -18.93 -6.30 -43.59
N LEU A 17 -20.11 -6.30 -42.97
CA LEU A 17 -20.35 -5.47 -41.80
C LEU A 17 -19.35 -5.92 -40.73
N PHE A 18 -18.21 -5.22 -40.66
CA PHE A 18 -17.42 -5.18 -39.44
C PHE A 18 -18.34 -4.62 -38.36
N LEU A 19 -18.94 -5.52 -37.59
CA LEU A 19 -19.37 -5.23 -36.23
C LEU A 19 -18.12 -4.75 -35.50
N VAL A 20 -17.93 -3.43 -35.49
CA VAL A 20 -17.16 -2.76 -34.46
C VAL A 20 -17.92 -3.07 -33.18
N ALA A 21 -17.57 -4.20 -32.56
CA ALA A 21 -17.85 -4.39 -31.16
C ALA A 21 -17.17 -3.21 -30.48
N SER A 22 -17.98 -2.22 -30.11
CA SER A 22 -17.60 -1.20 -29.16
C SER A 22 -17.13 -1.98 -27.95
N ALA A 23 -15.81 -2.17 -27.83
CA ALA A 23 -15.20 -2.48 -26.56
C ALA A 23 -15.73 -1.39 -25.65
N ALA A 24 -16.67 -1.75 -24.78
CA ALA A 24 -17.03 -0.91 -23.66
C ALA A 24 -15.68 -0.54 -23.05
N ALA A 25 -15.34 0.75 -23.12
CA ALA A 25 -14.19 1.28 -22.43
C ALA A 25 -14.33 0.77 -21.01
N ALA A 26 -13.46 -0.16 -20.62
CA ALA A 26 -13.29 -0.47 -19.22
C ALA A 26 -13.00 0.90 -18.60
N ALA A 27 -13.93 1.35 -17.75
CA ALA A 27 -13.78 2.63 -17.09
C ALA A 27 -12.37 2.65 -16.48
N ALA A 28 -11.55 3.60 -16.91
CA ALA A 28 -10.37 4.03 -16.16
C ALA A 28 -10.77 4.14 -14.67
N PRO A 29 -9.85 3.96 -13.69
CA PRO A 29 -10.24 4.12 -12.30
C PRO A 29 -10.95 5.45 -12.17
N GLY A 30 -12.24 5.39 -11.84
CA GLY A 30 -13.11 6.53 -11.89
C GLY A 30 -12.70 7.50 -10.78
N GLY A 31 -12.14 8.66 -11.14
CA GLY A 31 -12.38 9.87 -10.36
C GLY A 31 -11.25 10.90 -10.22
N GLY A 32 -10.01 10.62 -10.67
CA GLY A 32 -8.89 11.58 -10.55
C GLY A 32 -8.06 11.40 -9.29
N LEU A 33 -7.34 12.44 -8.88
CA LEU A 33 -6.47 12.43 -7.69
C LEU A 33 -7.27 12.09 -6.42
N VAL A 34 -6.71 11.21 -5.59
CA VAL A 34 -7.29 10.84 -4.30
C VAL A 34 -6.86 11.87 -3.25
N GLY A 35 -7.84 12.44 -2.56
CA GLY A 35 -7.63 13.31 -1.41
C GLY A 35 -8.04 12.65 -0.09
N VAL A 36 -7.91 13.42 0.98
CA VAL A 36 -8.34 13.04 2.33
C VAL A 36 -9.40 14.01 2.81
N ASP A 37 -10.49 13.49 3.40
CA ASP A 37 -11.47 14.32 4.10
C ASP A 37 -11.77 13.76 5.50
N GLY A 38 -11.02 14.23 6.48
CA GLY A 38 -10.96 13.65 7.82
C GLY A 38 -10.43 12.22 7.76
N THR A 39 -11.20 11.27 8.29
CA THR A 39 -10.75 9.88 8.40
C THR A 39 -10.98 9.04 7.14
N GLN A 40 -11.36 9.63 6.01
CA GLN A 40 -11.73 8.92 4.78
C GLN A 40 -10.88 9.39 3.59
N PHE A 41 -10.58 8.49 2.67
CA PHE A 41 -10.11 8.86 1.34
C PHE A 41 -11.29 9.26 0.46
N VAL A 42 -11.09 10.27 -0.38
CA VAL A 42 -12.12 10.80 -1.28
C VAL A 42 -11.56 11.04 -2.68
N VAL A 43 -12.42 10.93 -3.67
CA VAL A 43 -12.13 11.17 -5.08
C VAL A 43 -13.31 11.91 -5.73
N GLY A 44 -13.08 12.66 -6.81
CA GLY A 44 -14.15 13.21 -7.65
C GLY A 44 -15.25 13.99 -6.92
N GLY A 45 -14.90 15.05 -6.19
CA GLY A 45 -15.88 15.92 -5.51
C GLY A 45 -16.41 15.37 -4.18
N GLY A 46 -15.58 14.66 -3.42
CA GLY A 46 -15.88 14.22 -2.05
C GLY A 46 -16.55 12.85 -1.93
N LYS A 47 -16.39 11.99 -2.95
CA LYS A 47 -16.92 10.62 -2.93
C LYS A 47 -15.91 9.67 -2.32
N THR A 48 -16.34 8.82 -1.39
CA THR A 48 -15.44 7.92 -0.68
C THR A 48 -14.82 6.87 -1.59
N VAL A 49 -13.54 6.56 -1.34
CA VAL A 49 -12.84 5.42 -1.90
C VAL A 49 -12.20 4.60 -0.77
N TYR A 50 -12.37 3.29 -0.82
CA TYR A 50 -11.81 2.31 0.10
C TYR A 50 -10.89 1.37 -0.69
N PHE A 51 -9.83 0.90 -0.05
CA PHE A 51 -8.76 0.17 -0.73
C PHE A 51 -8.71 -1.30 -0.32
N SER A 52 -8.83 -2.16 -1.34
CA SER A 52 -8.51 -3.59 -1.26
C SER A 52 -7.28 -3.81 -2.12
N GLY A 53 -6.14 -4.07 -1.51
CA GLY A 53 -4.86 -4.01 -2.20
C GLY A 53 -3.95 -5.22 -2.00
N PHE A 54 -2.78 -5.13 -2.61
CA PHE A 54 -1.70 -6.11 -2.52
C PHE A 54 -0.34 -5.42 -2.59
N ASN A 55 0.68 -6.11 -2.09
CA ASN A 55 2.07 -5.74 -2.30
C ASN A 55 2.66 -6.58 -3.44
N ALA A 56 3.46 -5.94 -4.29
CA ALA A 56 4.23 -6.60 -5.33
C ALA A 56 5.50 -5.77 -5.60
N TYR A 57 6.51 -5.94 -4.74
CA TYR A 57 7.77 -5.18 -4.82
C TYR A 57 8.53 -5.38 -6.14
N TRP A 58 8.29 -6.52 -6.80
CA TRP A 58 9.00 -6.98 -7.99
C TRP A 58 8.53 -6.32 -9.30
N LEU A 59 7.43 -5.56 -9.29
CA LEU A 59 6.80 -5.05 -10.51
C LEU A 59 7.78 -4.28 -11.42
N MET A 60 8.55 -3.35 -10.85
CA MET A 60 9.54 -2.56 -11.59
C MET A 60 10.65 -3.44 -12.18
N LEU A 61 11.22 -4.33 -11.36
CA LEU A 61 12.29 -5.25 -11.76
C LEU A 61 11.86 -6.18 -12.90
N VAL A 62 10.64 -6.68 -12.86
CA VAL A 62 10.12 -7.56 -13.92
C VAL A 62 9.75 -6.75 -15.17
N ALA A 63 9.25 -5.53 -15.02
CA ALA A 63 8.89 -4.67 -16.13
C ALA A 63 10.08 -4.07 -16.88
N SER A 64 11.25 -3.96 -16.23
CA SER A 64 12.48 -3.46 -16.85
C SER A 64 13.00 -4.39 -17.96
N ASP A 65 12.63 -5.68 -17.91
CA ASP A 65 12.91 -6.66 -18.95
C ASP A 65 11.69 -6.82 -19.89
N PRO A 66 11.71 -6.26 -21.12
CA PRO A 66 10.51 -6.20 -21.98
C PRO A 66 9.81 -7.54 -22.25
N PRO A 67 10.51 -8.66 -22.49
CA PRO A 67 9.90 -9.99 -22.62
C PRO A 67 9.10 -10.45 -21.40
N ARG A 68 9.43 -9.94 -20.20
CA ARG A 68 8.77 -10.33 -18.93
C ARG A 68 7.59 -9.45 -18.55
N ARG A 69 7.36 -8.32 -19.23
CA ARG A 69 6.22 -7.40 -18.98
C ARG A 69 4.86 -8.11 -19.00
N GLY A 70 4.72 -9.21 -19.73
CA GLY A 70 3.51 -10.05 -19.70
C GLY A 70 3.11 -10.53 -18.30
N GLN A 71 4.08 -10.76 -17.40
CA GLN A 71 3.84 -11.16 -16.00
C GLN A 71 3.20 -10.02 -15.20
N VAL A 72 3.65 -8.77 -15.42
CA VAL A 72 3.07 -7.57 -14.81
C VAL A 72 1.63 -7.35 -15.27
N VAL A 73 1.37 -7.50 -16.58
CA VAL A 73 0.02 -7.43 -17.15
C VAL A 73 -0.89 -8.51 -16.54
N ALA A 74 -0.39 -9.74 -16.41
CA ALA A 74 -1.14 -10.86 -15.85
C ALA A 74 -1.51 -10.61 -14.37
N ALA A 75 -0.56 -10.15 -13.56
CA ALA A 75 -0.79 -9.83 -12.16
C ALA A 75 -1.84 -8.72 -11.98
N PHE A 76 -1.75 -7.61 -12.74
CA PHE A 76 -2.75 -6.54 -12.68
C PHE A 76 -4.14 -6.99 -13.15
N ARG A 77 -4.20 -7.80 -14.22
CA ARG A 77 -5.46 -8.39 -14.70
C ARG A 77 -6.10 -9.27 -13.65
N GLN A 78 -5.33 -10.14 -13.00
CA GLN A 78 -5.84 -11.02 -11.96
C GLN A 78 -6.29 -10.24 -10.73
N ALA A 79 -5.50 -9.24 -10.31
CA ALA A 79 -5.84 -8.38 -9.19
C ALA A 79 -7.16 -7.64 -9.43
N ALA A 80 -7.29 -6.97 -10.57
CA ALA A 80 -8.52 -6.27 -10.97
C ALA A 80 -9.71 -7.23 -11.08
N GLY A 81 -9.50 -8.44 -11.60
CA GLY A 81 -10.52 -9.49 -11.67
C GLY A 81 -11.08 -9.92 -10.30
N HIS A 82 -10.31 -9.73 -9.22
CA HIS A 82 -10.74 -9.97 -7.84
C HIS A 82 -11.12 -8.68 -7.09
N GLY A 83 -11.30 -7.57 -7.82
CA GLY A 83 -11.71 -6.28 -7.27
C GLY A 83 -10.63 -5.56 -6.45
N LEU A 84 -9.37 -5.99 -6.54
CA LEU A 84 -8.26 -5.24 -5.95
C LEU A 84 -8.04 -3.95 -6.74
N ASN A 85 -7.85 -2.84 -6.02
CA ASN A 85 -7.76 -1.49 -6.58
C ASN A 85 -6.54 -0.69 -6.07
N LEU A 86 -5.65 -1.32 -5.29
CA LEU A 86 -4.41 -0.72 -4.81
C LEU A 86 -3.26 -1.72 -4.96
N ALA A 87 -2.14 -1.29 -5.54
CA ALA A 87 -0.89 -2.01 -5.46
C ALA A 87 0.16 -1.13 -4.76
N ARG A 88 0.78 -1.67 -3.72
CA ARG A 88 1.94 -1.06 -3.07
C ARG A 88 3.21 -1.70 -3.66
N THR A 89 4.14 -0.87 -4.15
CA THR A 89 5.34 -1.35 -4.87
C THR A 89 6.52 -0.37 -4.75
N TRP A 90 7.73 -0.83 -5.07
CA TRP A 90 8.96 -0.09 -4.81
C TRP A 90 9.33 0.77 -6.01
N ALA A 91 9.57 2.05 -5.74
CA ALA A 91 10.18 2.99 -6.67
C ALA A 91 11.67 3.19 -6.35
N PHE A 92 12.32 2.16 -5.77
CA PHE A 92 13.74 2.14 -5.43
C PHE A 92 14.36 0.78 -5.78
N SER A 93 15.65 0.83 -6.07
CA SER A 93 16.59 -0.27 -5.98
C SER A 93 17.98 0.36 -5.99
N ASP A 94 18.58 0.43 -4.80
CA ASP A 94 19.77 1.23 -4.53
C ASP A 94 21.01 0.34 -4.54
N GLY A 95 21.85 0.49 -5.56
CA GLY A 95 23.03 -0.36 -5.77
C GLY A 95 22.69 -1.82 -6.11
N GLY A 96 23.66 -2.71 -5.96
CA GLY A 96 23.53 -4.13 -6.31
C GLY A 96 23.56 -4.40 -7.82
N ASP A 97 23.10 -5.59 -8.21
CA ASP A 97 23.26 -6.11 -9.58
C ASP A 97 22.21 -5.59 -10.58
N THR A 98 21.03 -5.19 -10.08
CA THR A 98 19.91 -4.68 -10.90
C THR A 98 19.37 -3.36 -10.33
N PRO A 99 20.21 -2.31 -10.22
CA PRO A 99 19.82 -1.07 -9.57
C PRO A 99 18.81 -0.27 -10.41
N LEU A 100 17.89 0.41 -9.73
CA LEU A 100 17.29 1.62 -10.26
C LEU A 100 18.27 2.79 -10.14
N GLN A 101 18.91 2.92 -8.98
CA GLN A 101 19.90 3.95 -8.68
C GLN A 101 21.22 3.27 -8.33
N SER A 102 22.20 3.31 -9.22
CA SER A 102 23.47 2.58 -9.06
C SER A 102 24.47 3.32 -8.16
N ALA A 103 24.39 4.65 -8.16
CA ALA A 103 25.13 5.58 -7.31
C ALA A 103 24.26 6.82 -7.05
N PRO A 104 24.57 7.70 -6.07
CA PRO A 104 23.75 8.87 -5.78
C PRO A 104 23.51 9.74 -7.04
N GLY A 105 22.25 9.81 -7.48
CA GLY A 105 21.87 10.60 -8.66
C GLY A 105 22.15 9.94 -10.02
N VAL A 106 22.60 8.68 -10.05
CA VAL A 106 22.86 7.92 -11.29
C VAL A 106 21.82 6.81 -11.44
N TYR A 107 21.05 6.85 -12.52
CA TYR A 107 19.88 5.98 -12.72
C TYR A 107 20.05 5.04 -13.91
N ASP A 108 19.52 3.83 -13.76
CA ASP A 108 19.30 2.92 -14.87
C ASP A 108 17.99 3.27 -15.59
N GLU A 109 18.11 3.67 -16.86
CA GLU A 109 16.95 4.11 -17.65
C GLU A 109 16.00 2.95 -18.00
N ALA A 110 16.49 1.72 -18.13
CA ALA A 110 15.63 0.57 -18.41
C ALA A 110 14.76 0.25 -17.17
N MET A 111 15.31 0.40 -15.97
CA MET A 111 14.58 0.26 -14.71
C MET A 111 13.53 1.36 -14.54
N LEU A 112 13.86 2.63 -14.86
CA LEU A 112 12.89 3.73 -14.90
C LEU A 112 11.75 3.46 -15.89
N GLN A 113 12.06 2.97 -17.09
CA GLN A 113 11.06 2.57 -18.09
C GLN A 113 10.22 1.35 -17.64
N GLY A 114 10.79 0.49 -16.81
CA GLY A 114 10.05 -0.55 -16.11
C GLY A 114 8.97 0.03 -15.21
N LEU A 115 9.32 0.99 -14.36
CA LEU A 115 8.35 1.70 -13.51
C LEU A 115 7.33 2.51 -14.34
N ASP A 116 7.76 3.12 -15.44
CA ASP A 116 6.88 3.84 -16.38
C ASP A 116 5.77 2.89 -16.89
N PHE A 117 6.16 1.68 -17.29
CA PHE A 117 5.23 0.64 -17.74
C PHE A 117 4.28 0.18 -16.63
N VAL A 118 4.78 0.00 -15.40
CA VAL A 118 3.96 -0.40 -14.24
C VAL A 118 2.83 0.61 -13.98
N ILE A 119 3.14 1.92 -13.98
CA ILE A 119 2.14 2.98 -13.80
C ILE A 119 1.13 2.97 -14.94
N ALA A 120 1.59 2.89 -16.19
CA ALA A 120 0.69 2.84 -17.34
C ALA A 120 -0.23 1.61 -17.31
N GLU A 121 0.26 0.46 -16.85
CA GLU A 121 -0.49 -0.79 -16.80
C GLU A 121 -1.48 -0.83 -15.63
N ALA A 122 -1.10 -0.29 -14.47
CA ALA A 122 -2.01 -0.11 -13.34
C ALA A 122 -3.21 0.77 -13.74
N ARG A 123 -2.95 1.85 -14.49
CA ARG A 123 -3.99 2.74 -15.03
C ARG A 123 -4.99 2.01 -15.91
N ARG A 124 -4.51 1.12 -16.80
CA ARG A 124 -5.36 0.30 -17.69
C ARG A 124 -6.27 -0.65 -16.92
N HIS A 125 -5.89 -1.03 -15.70
CA HIS A 125 -6.59 -1.99 -14.87
C HIS A 125 -7.37 -1.37 -13.72
N GLY A 126 -7.40 -0.03 -13.60
CA GLY A 126 -8.14 0.61 -12.53
C GLY A 126 -7.51 0.50 -11.15
N ILE A 127 -6.18 0.32 -11.09
CA ILE A 127 -5.45 0.09 -9.84
C ILE A 127 -4.61 1.34 -9.52
N TYR A 128 -4.76 1.84 -8.30
CA TYR A 128 -3.91 2.90 -7.78
C TYR A 128 -2.56 2.35 -7.29
N LEU A 129 -1.51 3.18 -7.32
CA LEU A 129 -0.18 2.81 -6.86
C LEU A 129 0.26 3.60 -5.62
N LEU A 130 0.65 2.90 -4.55
CA LEU A 130 1.43 3.49 -3.46
C LEU A 130 2.91 3.19 -3.70
N LEU A 131 3.69 4.23 -3.99
CA LEU A 131 5.09 4.09 -4.39
C LEU A 131 6.02 4.38 -3.22
N CYS A 132 6.73 3.36 -2.75
CA CYS A 132 7.73 3.49 -1.70
C CYS A 132 9.06 3.98 -2.26
N LEU A 133 9.71 4.94 -1.58
CA LEU A 133 10.86 5.68 -2.12
C LEU A 133 12.22 5.21 -1.60
N THR A 134 12.27 4.41 -0.55
CA THR A 134 13.49 3.71 -0.10
C THR A 134 13.14 2.60 0.90
N ASN A 135 14.14 1.82 1.33
CA ASN A 135 13.96 0.74 2.31
C ASN A 135 14.72 1.00 3.60
N ASN A 136 14.16 0.56 4.73
CA ASN A 136 14.92 0.42 5.97
C ASN A 136 15.88 -0.78 5.95
N PHE A 137 15.47 -1.88 5.32
CA PHE A 137 16.28 -3.09 5.23
C PHE A 137 17.26 -3.04 4.06
N HIS A 138 18.14 -4.03 4.03
CA HIS A 138 19.19 -4.17 3.02
C HIS A 138 18.69 -4.65 1.65
N ASP A 139 17.49 -5.23 1.58
CA ASP A 139 16.91 -5.71 0.34
C ASP A 139 16.72 -4.54 -0.62
N PHE A 140 17.29 -4.67 -1.82
CA PHE A 140 17.39 -3.59 -2.80
C PHE A 140 18.11 -2.33 -2.27
N GLY A 141 19.08 -2.52 -1.36
CA GLY A 141 19.97 -1.50 -0.84
C GLY A 141 19.47 -0.83 0.43
N GLY A 142 18.52 0.11 0.29
CA GLY A 142 17.94 0.85 1.39
C GLY A 142 18.90 1.77 2.13
N LYS A 143 18.53 2.17 3.36
CA LYS A 143 19.26 3.17 4.17
C LYS A 143 20.75 2.86 4.33
N ARG A 144 21.09 1.57 4.41
CA ARG A 144 22.48 1.10 4.53
C ARG A 144 23.30 1.46 3.29
N GLN A 145 22.73 1.33 2.10
CA GLN A 145 23.41 1.67 0.85
C GLN A 145 23.66 3.17 0.73
N TYR A 146 22.69 3.99 1.12
CA TYR A 146 22.85 5.44 1.15
C TYR A 146 23.98 5.90 2.09
N VAL A 147 24.08 5.30 3.27
CA VAL A 147 25.19 5.53 4.20
C VAL A 147 26.52 5.03 3.62
N ALA A 148 26.52 3.88 2.93
CA ALA A 148 27.71 3.35 2.27
C ALA A 148 28.25 4.31 1.19
N TRP A 149 27.38 4.84 0.33
CA TRP A 149 27.77 5.84 -0.67
C TRP A 149 28.38 7.10 -0.05
N ALA A 150 27.83 7.58 1.08
CA ALA A 150 28.42 8.72 1.77
C ALA A 150 29.80 8.39 2.37
N ARG A 151 30.01 7.16 2.88
CA ARG A 151 31.32 6.71 3.37
C ARG A 151 32.35 6.62 2.24
N GLU A 152 31.95 6.09 1.09
CA GLU A 152 32.80 6.02 -0.11
C GLU A 152 33.19 7.41 -0.61
N ALA A 153 32.30 8.40 -0.44
CA ALA A 153 32.58 9.82 -0.71
C ALA A 153 33.43 10.52 0.36
N GLY A 154 33.89 9.80 1.39
CA GLY A 154 34.79 10.31 2.43
C GLY A 154 34.10 10.84 3.69
N HIS A 155 32.79 10.63 3.88
CA HIS A 155 32.09 11.04 5.09
C HIS A 155 32.21 10.00 6.22
N HIS A 156 32.46 10.46 7.44
CA HIS A 156 32.57 9.59 8.61
C HIS A 156 31.19 9.34 9.24
N LEU A 157 30.56 8.22 8.86
CA LEU A 157 29.27 7.76 9.40
C LEU A 157 29.46 6.43 10.13
N ALA A 158 28.89 6.28 11.32
CA ALA A 158 29.06 5.14 12.22
C ALA A 158 28.05 4.01 11.97
N THR A 159 26.78 4.33 11.73
CA THR A 159 25.70 3.32 11.64
C THR A 159 24.82 3.54 10.41
N ALA A 160 23.95 2.56 10.10
CA ALA A 160 22.95 2.73 9.05
C ALA A 160 21.89 3.79 9.42
N ASP A 161 21.72 4.10 10.71
CA ASP A 161 20.75 5.09 11.20
C ASP A 161 21.23 6.52 11.01
N ASP A 162 22.52 6.73 10.70
CA ASP A 162 23.02 8.04 10.24
C ASP A 162 22.30 8.53 8.98
N PHE A 163 21.59 7.64 8.27
CA PHE A 163 20.65 8.00 7.22
C PHE A 163 19.66 9.09 7.65
N PHE A 164 19.15 9.03 8.87
CA PHE A 164 18.11 9.93 9.35
C PHE A 164 18.63 11.33 9.73
N ASN A 165 19.92 11.45 10.07
CA ASN A 165 20.48 12.71 10.59
C ASN A 165 21.53 13.36 9.66
N SER A 166 22.30 12.56 8.90
CA SER A 166 23.34 13.07 8.01
C SER A 166 22.77 13.96 6.92
N THR A 167 23.21 15.23 6.87
CA THR A 167 22.79 16.19 5.85
C THR A 167 23.11 15.73 4.43
N VAL A 168 24.23 15.03 4.25
CA VAL A 168 24.67 14.48 2.96
C VAL A 168 23.74 13.36 2.51
N VAL A 169 23.46 12.40 3.41
CA VAL A 169 22.59 11.26 3.09
C VAL A 169 21.15 11.72 2.84
N LYS A 170 20.63 12.65 3.66
CA LYS A 170 19.35 13.31 3.41
C LYS A 170 19.33 14.01 2.06
N GLY A 171 20.44 14.63 1.64
CA GLY A 171 20.61 15.20 0.31
C GLY A 171 20.48 14.18 -0.82
N TYR A 172 21.11 13.00 -0.68
CA TYR A 172 20.98 11.91 -1.65
C TYR A 172 19.53 11.43 -1.77
N TYR A 173 18.85 11.20 -0.65
CA TYR A 173 17.43 10.82 -0.62
C TYR A 173 16.56 11.89 -1.30
N LYS A 174 16.76 13.17 -0.96
CA LYS A 174 16.03 14.30 -1.57
C LYS A 174 16.23 14.40 -3.08
N ASN A 175 17.41 14.07 -3.58
CA ASN A 175 17.67 13.98 -5.03
C ASN A 175 16.92 12.82 -5.67
N HIS A 176 16.83 11.68 -4.99
CA HIS A 176 16.05 10.53 -5.44
C HIS A 176 14.56 10.83 -5.53
N VAL A 177 13.98 11.36 -4.45
CA VAL A 177 12.60 11.86 -4.41
C VAL A 177 12.32 12.77 -5.60
N LYS A 178 13.16 13.79 -5.82
CA LYS A 178 12.96 14.74 -6.93
C LYS A 178 12.99 14.05 -8.29
N THR A 179 13.93 13.12 -8.49
CA THR A 179 14.07 12.40 -9.75
C THR A 179 12.82 11.56 -10.05
N VAL A 180 12.33 10.79 -9.07
CA VAL A 180 11.14 9.94 -9.22
C VAL A 180 9.89 10.78 -9.46
N LEU A 181 9.61 11.76 -8.59
CA LEU A 181 8.38 12.56 -8.68
C LEU A 181 8.28 13.38 -9.97
N THR A 182 9.41 13.86 -10.49
CA THR A 182 9.45 14.70 -11.71
C THR A 182 9.70 13.91 -12.99
N ARG A 183 9.85 12.58 -12.91
CA ARG A 183 9.98 11.71 -14.08
C ARG A 183 8.76 11.86 -14.98
N VAL A 184 8.99 12.17 -16.25
CA VAL A 184 7.97 12.09 -17.30
C VAL A 184 7.90 10.66 -17.79
N ASN A 185 6.75 10.03 -17.58
CA ASN A 185 6.52 8.63 -17.96
C ASN A 185 6.66 8.46 -19.48
N THR A 186 7.55 7.57 -19.93
CA THR A 186 7.80 7.36 -21.37
C THR A 186 6.65 6.70 -22.12
N VAL A 187 5.71 6.06 -21.41
CA VAL A 187 4.53 5.40 -21.99
C VAL A 187 3.33 6.34 -22.05
N THR A 188 3.09 7.13 -20.99
CA THR A 188 1.90 8.01 -20.89
C THR A 188 2.17 9.46 -21.27
N GLY A 189 3.43 9.90 -21.22
CA GLY A 189 3.84 11.30 -21.41
C GLY A 189 3.49 12.22 -20.23
N VAL A 190 3.01 11.66 -19.10
CA VAL A 190 2.60 12.42 -17.91
C VAL A 190 3.71 12.33 -16.87
N ALA A 191 4.03 13.44 -16.20
CA ALA A 191 4.96 13.39 -15.06
C ALA A 191 4.33 12.63 -13.89
N TYR A 192 5.12 11.87 -13.14
CA TYR A 192 4.56 11.04 -12.07
C TYR A 192 3.76 11.86 -11.04
N ARG A 193 4.28 13.02 -10.64
CA ARG A 193 3.55 13.96 -9.76
C ARG A 193 2.21 14.48 -10.31
N ASP A 194 1.94 14.29 -11.60
CA ASP A 194 0.71 14.72 -12.28
C ASP A 194 -0.18 13.51 -12.67
N ASP A 195 0.22 12.26 -12.40
CA ASP A 195 -0.51 11.05 -12.81
C ASP A 195 -1.44 10.52 -11.72
N PRO A 196 -2.78 10.66 -11.85
CA PRO A 196 -3.74 10.25 -10.82
C PRO A 196 -3.80 8.73 -10.60
N THR A 197 -3.06 7.94 -11.37
CA THR A 197 -2.88 6.51 -11.11
C THR A 197 -2.09 6.29 -9.81
N ILE A 198 -1.26 7.25 -9.39
CA ILE A 198 -0.53 7.17 -8.13
C ILE A 198 -1.49 7.60 -7.01
N LEU A 199 -1.65 6.76 -5.98
CA LEU A 199 -2.34 7.13 -4.74
C LEU A 199 -1.50 8.13 -3.95
N GLY A 200 -0.21 7.84 -3.85
CA GLY A 200 0.70 8.63 -3.04
C GLY A 200 2.10 8.05 -2.94
N TRP A 201 2.90 8.74 -2.15
CA TRP A 201 4.30 8.49 -1.88
C TRP A 201 4.48 7.95 -0.47
N GLU A 202 5.21 6.85 -0.34
CA GLU A 202 5.63 6.32 0.95
C GLU A 202 7.11 6.62 1.15
N LEU A 203 7.43 7.33 2.24
CA LEU A 203 8.78 7.86 2.44
C LEU A 203 9.85 6.77 2.53
N MET A 204 9.57 5.72 3.32
CA MET A 204 10.47 4.59 3.51
C MET A 204 9.65 3.35 3.92
N ASN A 205 10.03 2.19 3.42
CA ASN A 205 9.49 0.92 3.89
C ASN A 205 10.04 0.61 5.29
N GLU A 206 9.15 0.49 6.27
CA GLU A 206 9.44 0.01 7.64
C GLU A 206 10.62 0.73 8.34
N PRO A 207 10.65 2.08 8.43
CA PRO A 207 11.74 2.77 9.12
C PRO A 207 11.86 2.28 10.56
N ARG A 208 13.09 1.94 10.95
CA ARG A 208 13.47 1.62 12.34
C ARG A 208 14.78 2.35 12.67
N CYS A 209 14.96 2.69 13.95
CA CYS A 209 16.16 3.35 14.43
C CYS A 209 16.63 2.72 15.75
N GLU A 210 17.74 1.99 15.69
CA GLU A 210 18.35 1.39 16.88
C GLU A 210 19.23 2.40 17.63
N ALA A 211 19.82 3.35 16.91
CA ALA A 211 20.63 4.43 17.48
C ALA A 211 19.81 5.38 18.37
N ASP A 212 18.50 5.49 18.12
CA ASP A 212 17.55 6.21 18.96
C ASP A 212 16.23 5.41 19.09
N PRO A 213 16.15 4.51 20.08
CA PRO A 213 14.97 3.68 20.28
C PRO A 213 13.71 4.47 20.61
N THR A 214 13.82 5.71 21.11
CA THR A 214 12.65 6.55 21.49
C THR A 214 11.89 7.08 20.28
N GLY A 215 12.55 7.14 19.12
CA GLY A 215 11.95 7.50 17.84
C GLY A 215 11.99 8.98 17.47
N ALA A 216 12.71 9.80 18.23
CA ALA A 216 12.88 11.22 17.91
C ALA A 216 13.66 11.43 16.60
N MET A 217 14.62 10.55 16.29
CA MET A 217 15.40 10.66 15.06
C MET A 217 14.56 10.41 13.80
N VAL A 218 13.70 9.39 13.80
CA VAL A 218 12.78 9.12 12.69
C VAL A 218 11.71 10.21 12.60
N GLN A 219 11.19 10.68 13.73
CA GLN A 219 10.25 11.80 13.79
C GLN A 219 10.82 13.03 13.06
N ALA A 220 12.01 13.48 13.44
CA ALA A 220 12.65 14.66 12.86
C ALA A 220 12.92 14.48 11.36
N TRP A 221 13.28 13.27 10.93
CA TRP A 221 13.46 12.96 9.52
C TRP A 221 12.14 13.05 8.73
N VAL A 222 11.04 12.51 9.25
CA VAL A 222 9.72 12.59 8.60
C VAL A 222 9.22 14.03 8.55
N GLU A 223 9.42 14.81 9.61
CA GLU A 223 9.10 16.25 9.68
C GLU A 223 9.88 17.08 8.64
N GLU A 224 11.04 16.59 8.18
CA GLU A 224 11.80 17.21 7.11
C GLU A 224 11.40 16.69 5.71
N MET A 225 11.21 15.38 5.57
CA MET A 225 11.02 14.74 4.26
C MET A 225 9.60 14.84 3.74
N ALA A 226 8.57 14.72 4.58
CA ALA A 226 7.18 14.83 4.12
C ALA A 226 6.90 16.23 3.53
N PRO A 227 7.27 17.36 4.17
CA PRO A 227 7.13 18.68 3.55
C PRO A 227 7.98 18.84 2.29
N TYR A 228 9.16 18.22 2.21
CA TYR A 228 9.99 18.28 1.00
C TYR A 228 9.33 17.59 -0.18
N VAL A 229 8.77 16.38 0.01
CA VAL A 229 7.96 15.68 -1.00
C VAL A 229 6.81 16.59 -1.45
N LYS A 230 6.05 17.14 -0.49
CA LYS A 230 4.94 18.07 -0.75
C LYS A 230 5.32 19.35 -1.49
N SER A 231 6.58 19.79 -1.37
CA SER A 231 7.07 20.98 -2.10
C SER A 231 7.31 20.72 -3.59
N ILE A 232 7.46 19.45 -3.99
CA ILE A 232 7.65 19.01 -5.38
C ILE A 232 6.31 18.58 -5.98
N ASP A 233 5.50 17.91 -5.17
CA ASP A 233 4.19 17.36 -5.48
C ASP A 233 3.22 17.63 -4.33
N GLY A 234 2.41 18.70 -4.47
CA GLY A 234 1.42 19.09 -3.48
C GLY A 234 0.10 18.32 -3.58
N ASP A 235 -0.09 17.53 -4.63
CA ASP A 235 -1.38 16.95 -5.02
C ASP A 235 -1.53 15.51 -4.52
N HIS A 236 -0.48 14.68 -4.65
CA HIS A 236 -0.51 13.29 -4.19
C HIS A 236 -0.38 13.15 -2.68
N LEU A 237 -0.94 12.06 -2.14
CA LEU A 237 -0.85 11.76 -0.72
C LEU A 237 0.57 11.35 -0.31
N VAL A 238 0.94 11.55 0.95
CA VAL A 238 2.21 11.12 1.52
C VAL A 238 1.98 10.36 2.82
N THR A 239 2.73 9.28 3.02
CA THR A 239 2.80 8.58 4.31
C THR A 239 4.24 8.22 4.69
N ALA A 240 4.48 7.99 5.97
CA ALA A 240 5.81 7.67 6.49
C ALA A 240 6.23 6.23 6.16
N GLY A 241 5.28 5.30 6.00
CA GLY A 241 5.55 3.87 5.76
C GLY A 241 5.88 3.08 7.04
N LEU A 242 5.36 3.53 8.18
CA LEU A 242 5.59 2.87 9.46
C LEU A 242 4.90 1.51 9.51
N GLU A 243 5.56 0.57 10.20
CA GLU A 243 4.95 -0.68 10.67
C GLU A 243 3.88 -0.43 11.75
N GLY A 244 3.98 0.70 12.45
CA GLY A 244 3.03 1.13 13.49
C GLY A 244 3.55 1.01 14.91
N PHE A 245 4.84 0.76 15.14
CA PHE A 245 5.34 0.69 16.53
C PHE A 245 5.14 2.02 17.26
N TYR A 246 4.65 1.91 18.49
CA TYR A 246 4.51 3.04 19.40
C TYR A 246 5.86 3.37 20.05
N GLY A 247 6.13 4.65 20.25
CA GLY A 247 7.34 5.14 20.91
C GLY A 247 7.10 5.60 22.34
N ASP A 248 7.84 6.60 22.80
CA ASP A 248 7.76 7.15 24.16
C ASP A 248 7.02 8.50 24.26
N GLY A 249 6.38 8.92 23.16
CA GLY A 249 5.57 10.13 23.09
C GLY A 249 4.30 10.11 23.96
N VAL A 250 3.67 11.27 24.10
CA VAL A 250 2.54 11.53 25.02
C VAL A 250 1.31 10.62 24.76
N HIS A 251 1.11 10.18 23.53
CA HIS A 251 0.00 9.30 23.14
C HIS A 251 0.46 7.90 22.76
N GLU A 252 1.70 7.55 23.08
CA GLU A 252 2.33 6.31 22.71
C GLU A 252 2.30 5.31 23.87
N SER A 253 2.34 4.02 23.57
CA SER A 253 2.47 2.98 24.59
C SER A 253 3.18 1.76 24.02
N LYS A 254 4.44 1.57 24.44
CA LYS A 254 5.22 0.38 24.07
C LYS A 254 4.56 -0.95 24.47
N ASP A 255 3.67 -0.95 25.46
CA ASP A 255 2.95 -2.16 25.89
C ASP A 255 2.02 -2.70 24.78
N LEU A 256 1.71 -1.88 23.77
CA LEU A 256 0.99 -2.29 22.57
C LEU A 256 1.91 -2.91 21.52
N ASN A 257 3.23 -2.72 21.61
CA ASN A 257 4.21 -3.27 20.68
C ASN A 257 4.46 -4.77 20.95
N PRO A 258 4.96 -5.50 19.95
CA PRO A 258 5.47 -6.84 20.18
C PRO A 258 6.52 -6.82 21.31
N TRP A 259 6.36 -7.72 22.28
CA TRP A 259 7.23 -7.85 23.45
C TRP A 259 7.38 -6.61 24.35
N GLY A 260 6.59 -5.56 24.17
CA GLY A 260 6.67 -4.38 25.03
C GLY A 260 7.92 -3.51 24.83
N ILE A 261 8.55 -3.56 23.65
CA ILE A 261 9.82 -2.87 23.37
C ILE A 261 9.66 -1.75 22.34
N TYR A 262 10.66 -0.88 22.26
CA TYR A 262 10.73 0.19 21.25
C TYR A 262 11.49 -0.24 20.00
N TYR A 263 11.14 0.37 18.87
CA TYR A 263 11.73 0.12 17.56
C TYR A 263 12.27 1.39 16.87
N GLY A 264 12.33 2.51 17.60
CA GLY A 264 12.83 3.79 17.08
C GLY A 264 11.83 4.56 16.24
N THR A 265 10.53 4.41 16.50
CA THR A 265 9.45 5.15 15.84
C THR A 265 8.36 5.55 16.83
N ASN A 266 7.56 6.56 16.44
CA ASN A 266 6.40 7.04 17.20
C ASN A 266 5.15 7.00 16.30
N PHE A 267 4.24 6.06 16.49
CA PHE A 267 3.10 5.88 15.60
C PHE A 267 2.24 7.14 15.47
N VAL A 268 1.82 7.73 16.59
CA VAL A 268 0.93 8.90 16.61
C VAL A 268 1.71 10.15 16.18
N GLU A 269 2.85 10.44 16.82
CA GLU A 269 3.55 11.71 16.53
C GLU A 269 4.13 11.75 15.11
N THR A 270 4.60 10.63 14.56
CA THR A 270 5.16 10.61 13.19
C THR A 270 4.06 10.84 12.17
N HIS A 271 2.88 10.24 12.38
CA HIS A 271 1.75 10.49 11.50
C HIS A 271 1.05 11.83 11.76
N ARG A 272 1.42 12.61 12.78
CA ARG A 272 1.00 14.02 12.93
C ARG A 272 1.86 15.00 12.14
N ALA A 273 3.06 14.61 11.74
CA ALA A 273 3.98 15.46 11.00
C ALA A 273 3.30 16.14 9.81
N HIS A 274 3.65 17.41 9.58
CA HIS A 274 3.12 18.18 8.46
C HIS A 274 3.49 17.50 7.13
N GLY A 275 2.52 17.44 6.21
CA GLY A 275 2.70 16.78 4.92
C GLY A 275 2.39 15.29 4.91
N VAL A 276 2.24 14.61 6.05
CA VAL A 276 1.72 13.23 6.10
C VAL A 276 0.20 13.25 6.05
N ASP A 277 -0.43 12.54 5.13
CA ASP A 277 -1.89 12.60 4.90
C ASP A 277 -2.67 11.42 5.49
N PHE A 278 -2.03 10.26 5.63
CA PHE A 278 -2.66 9.06 6.17
C PHE A 278 -1.66 8.20 6.95
N ALA A 279 -2.20 7.39 7.86
CA ALA A 279 -1.43 6.48 8.69
C ALA A 279 -1.30 5.09 8.08
N THR A 280 -0.19 4.42 8.35
CA THR A 280 0.05 3.04 7.96
C THR A 280 0.40 2.18 9.17
N ILE A 281 0.01 0.90 9.09
CA ILE A 281 0.48 -0.17 9.97
C ILE A 281 0.76 -1.43 9.18
N HIS A 282 1.71 -2.22 9.65
CA HIS A 282 2.04 -3.55 9.12
C HIS A 282 1.64 -4.63 10.15
N LEU A 283 1.68 -5.90 9.73
CA LEU A 283 1.16 -7.01 10.52
C LEU A 283 1.85 -8.34 10.15
N TYR A 284 2.86 -8.74 10.93
CA TYR A 284 3.60 -10.00 10.76
C TYR A 284 3.77 -10.76 12.07
N PRO A 285 2.81 -11.60 12.48
CA PRO A 285 2.83 -12.23 13.80
C PRO A 285 3.92 -13.31 13.89
N ASP A 286 4.27 -13.94 12.78
CA ASP A 286 5.29 -14.99 12.71
C ASP A 286 6.68 -14.44 12.97
N VAL A 287 6.95 -13.23 12.48
CA VAL A 287 8.21 -12.52 12.67
C VAL A 287 8.24 -11.87 14.05
N TRP A 288 7.17 -11.14 14.40
CA TRP A 288 7.16 -10.32 15.60
C TRP A 288 6.97 -11.12 16.88
N LEU A 289 6.17 -12.19 16.86
CA LEU A 289 5.83 -12.98 18.04
C LEU A 289 6.35 -14.41 17.90
N TRP A 290 7.61 -14.54 17.48
CA TRP A 290 8.26 -15.83 17.31
C TRP A 290 8.15 -16.70 18.57
N GLY A 291 7.82 -17.98 18.38
CA GLY A 291 7.58 -18.94 19.47
C GLY A 291 6.19 -18.86 20.13
N SER A 292 5.35 -17.86 19.81
CA SER A 292 3.99 -17.78 20.34
C SER A 292 2.99 -18.64 19.55
N GLY A 293 1.92 -19.07 20.20
CA GLY A 293 0.87 -19.87 19.57
C GLY A 293 -0.11 -19.05 18.73
N ALA A 294 -0.79 -19.72 17.80
CA ALA A 294 -1.81 -19.15 16.90
C ALA A 294 -2.83 -18.22 17.58
N ALA A 295 -3.32 -18.62 18.76
CA ALA A 295 -4.33 -17.87 19.50
C ALA A 295 -3.77 -16.56 20.07
N ALA A 296 -2.52 -16.57 20.56
CA ALA A 296 -1.83 -15.38 21.08
C ALA A 296 -1.56 -14.39 19.94
N GLN A 297 -1.06 -14.88 18.80
CA GLN A 297 -0.84 -14.08 17.60
C GLN A 297 -2.14 -13.43 17.09
N LEU A 298 -3.25 -14.18 17.05
CA LEU A 298 -4.55 -13.65 16.64
C LEU A 298 -5.10 -12.60 17.62
N ALA A 299 -4.91 -12.83 18.93
CA ALA A 299 -5.29 -11.87 19.96
C ALA A 299 -4.47 -10.57 19.84
N PHE A 300 -3.17 -10.68 19.59
CA PHE A 300 -2.31 -9.53 19.32
C PHE A 300 -2.78 -8.76 18.09
N PHE A 301 -3.03 -9.43 16.97
CA PHE A 301 -3.52 -8.79 15.74
C PHE A 301 -4.79 -7.98 15.94
N ARG A 302 -5.77 -8.57 16.63
CA ARG A 302 -7.01 -7.87 16.96
C ARG A 302 -6.78 -6.68 17.90
N ASN A 303 -5.87 -6.79 18.85
CA ASN A 303 -5.52 -5.67 19.72
C ASN A 303 -4.80 -4.57 18.93
N TRP A 304 -3.86 -4.95 18.07
CA TRP A 304 -3.08 -4.08 17.20
C TRP A 304 -3.97 -3.28 16.26
N THR A 305 -4.83 -3.93 15.47
CA THR A 305 -5.74 -3.20 14.55
C THR A 305 -6.69 -2.29 15.32
N ARG A 306 -7.19 -2.74 16.49
CA ARG A 306 -8.10 -1.95 17.32
C ARG A 306 -7.43 -0.73 17.95
N SER A 307 -6.22 -0.88 18.51
CA SER A 307 -5.50 0.23 19.14
C SER A 307 -5.12 1.28 18.10
N HIS A 308 -4.59 0.87 16.96
CA HIS A 308 -4.23 1.80 15.88
C HIS A 308 -5.43 2.51 15.28
N ALA A 309 -6.54 1.80 15.05
CA ALA A 309 -7.77 2.46 14.61
C ALA A 309 -8.27 3.46 15.66
N ARG A 310 -8.24 3.12 16.95
CA ARG A 310 -8.62 4.03 18.04
C ARG A 310 -7.72 5.26 18.08
N ASP A 311 -6.41 5.08 18.09
CA ASP A 311 -5.45 6.17 18.31
C ASP A 311 -5.35 7.06 17.07
N THR A 312 -5.50 6.50 15.87
CA THR A 312 -5.73 7.29 14.65
C THR A 312 -7.00 8.15 14.77
N GLU A 313 -8.09 7.56 15.28
CA GLU A 313 -9.36 8.27 15.43
C GLU A 313 -9.29 9.42 16.45
N LEU A 314 -8.56 9.21 17.55
CA LEU A 314 -8.45 10.15 18.65
C LEU A 314 -7.45 11.27 18.37
N TYR A 315 -6.32 10.96 17.73
CA TYR A 315 -5.15 11.82 17.74
C TYR A 315 -4.72 12.32 16.37
N LEU A 316 -5.12 11.65 15.29
CA LEU A 316 -4.68 11.97 13.92
C LEU A 316 -5.81 12.62 13.10
N GLY A 317 -7.03 12.08 13.20
CA GLY A 317 -8.12 12.51 12.33
C GLY A 317 -7.90 12.23 10.84
N LYS A 318 -6.98 11.28 10.53
CA LYS A 318 -6.56 10.87 9.19
C LYS A 318 -7.09 9.46 8.87
N PRO A 319 -7.07 9.02 7.59
CA PRO A 319 -7.30 7.63 7.23
C PRO A 319 -6.15 6.74 7.71
N LEU A 320 -6.43 5.45 7.87
CA LEU A 320 -5.49 4.40 8.23
C LEU A 320 -5.60 3.25 7.22
N LEU A 321 -4.43 2.79 6.75
CA LEU A 321 -4.28 1.60 5.93
C LEU A 321 -3.44 0.54 6.65
N VAL A 322 -3.80 -0.74 6.49
CA VAL A 322 -2.87 -1.84 6.76
C VAL A 322 -2.06 -2.11 5.50
N THR A 323 -0.91 -1.50 5.32
CA THR A 323 -0.15 -1.55 4.06
C THR A 323 0.64 -2.83 3.86
N GLU A 324 0.84 -3.61 4.91
CA GLU A 324 1.31 -5.00 4.83
C GLU A 324 0.64 -5.87 5.89
N TYR A 325 0.22 -7.06 5.48
CA TYR A 325 -0.17 -8.11 6.41
C TYR A 325 -0.01 -9.48 5.74
N GLY A 326 0.52 -10.44 6.49
CA GLY A 326 0.82 -11.77 5.96
C GLY A 326 0.84 -12.82 7.06
N LYS A 327 0.77 -14.09 6.64
CA LYS A 327 0.96 -15.26 7.50
C LYS A 327 1.87 -16.24 6.79
N PHE A 328 3.00 -16.56 7.43
CA PHE A 328 4.03 -17.42 6.82
C PHE A 328 3.55 -18.87 6.72
N LEU A 329 3.86 -19.51 5.60
CA LEU A 329 3.56 -20.91 5.32
C LEU A 329 4.86 -21.72 5.16
N TRP A 330 5.31 -22.41 6.21
CA TRP A 330 6.36 -23.44 6.07
C TRP A 330 5.71 -24.70 5.46
N ASP A 331 6.13 -25.10 4.25
CA ASP A 331 5.69 -26.28 3.51
C ASP A 331 4.15 -26.47 3.34
N GLY A 332 3.58 -25.65 2.44
CA GLY A 332 2.62 -26.09 1.43
C GLY A 332 1.14 -26.27 1.81
N VAL A 333 0.78 -26.92 2.93
CA VAL A 333 -0.63 -27.32 3.14
C VAL A 333 -1.11 -27.20 4.59
N ALA A 334 -0.27 -27.47 5.59
CA ALA A 334 -0.70 -27.57 6.98
C ALA A 334 -1.20 -26.24 7.58
N ASN A 335 -0.92 -25.11 6.93
CA ASN A 335 -1.14 -23.79 7.54
C ASN A 335 -1.99 -22.80 6.71
N ARG A 336 -2.54 -23.20 5.55
CA ARG A 336 -3.41 -22.32 4.74
C ARG A 336 -4.68 -21.92 5.47
N THR A 337 -5.29 -22.84 6.24
CA THR A 337 -6.44 -22.53 7.11
C THR A 337 -6.09 -21.47 8.16
N GLN A 338 -4.86 -21.49 8.68
CA GLN A 338 -4.41 -20.46 9.61
C GLN A 338 -4.24 -19.13 8.87
N ARG A 339 -3.55 -19.10 7.73
CA ARG A 339 -3.43 -17.89 6.88
C ARG A 339 -4.81 -17.30 6.58
N ASP A 340 -5.77 -18.12 6.17
CA ASP A 340 -7.14 -17.67 5.88
C ASP A 340 -7.82 -17.03 7.09
N ARG A 341 -7.59 -17.57 8.30
CA ARG A 341 -8.14 -17.01 9.53
C ARG A 341 -7.51 -15.66 9.89
N PHE A 342 -6.19 -15.51 9.70
CA PHE A 342 -5.49 -14.24 9.93
C PHE A 342 -5.88 -13.20 8.88
N LEU A 343 -5.93 -13.61 7.61
CA LEU A 343 -6.45 -12.81 6.50
C LEU A 343 -7.86 -12.31 6.82
N GLY A 344 -8.79 -13.21 7.16
CA GLY A 344 -10.16 -12.86 7.55
C GLY A 344 -10.22 -11.86 8.72
N GLN A 345 -9.41 -12.05 9.77
CA GLN A 345 -9.39 -11.12 10.91
C GLN A 345 -9.02 -9.68 10.53
N VAL A 346 -8.03 -9.50 9.64
CA VAL A 346 -7.61 -8.16 9.19
C VAL A 346 -8.70 -7.55 8.31
N LEU A 347 -9.20 -8.31 7.33
CA LEU A 347 -10.26 -7.89 6.41
C LEU A 347 -11.56 -7.53 7.14
N ASP A 348 -11.98 -8.33 8.12
CA ASP A 348 -13.15 -8.05 8.96
C ASP A 348 -12.97 -6.76 9.77
N SER A 349 -11.75 -6.51 10.28
CA SER A 349 -11.44 -5.27 11.02
C SER A 349 -11.52 -4.04 10.13
N ILE A 350 -11.01 -4.15 8.89
CA ILE A 350 -11.09 -3.10 7.87
C ILE A 350 -12.55 -2.80 7.53
N TYR A 351 -13.32 -3.82 7.13
CA TYR A 351 -14.72 -3.64 6.76
C TYR A 351 -15.56 -3.08 7.92
N ALA A 352 -15.40 -3.60 9.14
CA ALA A 352 -16.14 -3.13 10.31
C ALA A 352 -15.88 -1.64 10.61
N SER A 353 -14.62 -1.19 10.50
CA SER A 353 -14.27 0.22 10.64
C SER A 353 -14.85 1.06 9.50
N ALA A 354 -14.61 0.68 8.24
CA ALA A 354 -15.10 1.40 7.06
C ALA A 354 -16.63 1.56 7.06
N ALA A 355 -17.38 0.48 7.29
CA ALA A 355 -18.83 0.49 7.39
C ALA A 355 -19.35 1.36 8.55
N ALA A 356 -18.55 1.54 9.61
CA ALA A 356 -18.86 2.45 10.72
C ALA A 356 -18.45 3.92 10.46
N GLY A 357 -17.73 4.21 9.36
CA GLY A 357 -17.10 5.50 9.10
C GLY A 357 -15.87 5.76 9.99
N GLY A 358 -15.23 4.70 10.48
CA GLY A 358 -13.98 4.75 11.23
C GLY A 358 -12.77 5.04 10.34
N PRO A 359 -11.56 5.17 10.92
CA PRO A 359 -10.37 5.56 10.18
C PRO A 359 -9.69 4.41 9.44
N LEU A 360 -9.86 3.16 9.85
CA LEU A 360 -9.31 2.02 9.12
C LEU A 360 -10.18 1.75 7.88
N VAL A 361 -9.64 2.04 6.70
CA VAL A 361 -10.42 2.15 5.44
C VAL A 361 -9.81 1.39 4.25
N GLY A 362 -8.84 0.52 4.52
CA GLY A 362 -8.28 -0.37 3.52
C GLY A 362 -7.05 -1.11 3.99
N GLY A 363 -6.50 -1.93 3.11
CA GLY A 363 -5.22 -2.59 3.33
C GLY A 363 -4.69 -3.31 2.09
N ALA A 364 -3.43 -3.70 2.14
CA ALA A 364 -2.72 -4.44 1.12
C ALA A 364 -2.02 -5.66 1.72
N PHE A 365 -2.38 -6.87 1.28
CA PHE A 365 -1.71 -8.09 1.79
C PHE A 365 -0.29 -8.21 1.23
N TRP A 366 0.58 -8.86 1.98
CA TRP A 366 1.89 -9.28 1.52
C TRP A 366 1.87 -10.79 1.25
N GLN A 367 2.13 -11.27 0.04
CA GLN A 367 2.30 -10.50 -1.22
C GLN A 367 1.66 -11.23 -2.40
N LEU A 368 1.39 -10.51 -3.49
CA LEU A 368 0.88 -11.11 -4.73
C LEU A 368 2.05 -11.56 -5.61
N LEU A 369 2.02 -12.83 -6.02
CA LEU A 369 2.83 -13.37 -7.11
C LEU A 369 1.93 -13.93 -8.22
N ASP A 370 2.47 -14.04 -9.43
CA ASP A 370 1.85 -14.73 -10.56
C ASP A 370 2.46 -16.14 -10.72
N PRO A 371 1.77 -17.11 -11.36
CA PRO A 371 2.35 -18.43 -11.61
C PRO A 371 3.70 -18.36 -12.35
N GLY A 372 4.65 -19.19 -11.92
CA GLY A 372 6.01 -19.25 -12.50
C GLY A 372 7.01 -18.26 -11.93
N MET A 373 6.66 -17.54 -10.85
CA MET A 373 7.55 -16.61 -10.14
C MET A 373 8.20 -17.25 -8.90
N ASP A 374 8.51 -18.55 -8.96
CA ASP A 374 8.93 -19.33 -7.77
C ASP A 374 10.20 -18.81 -7.09
N THR A 375 11.08 -18.14 -7.84
CA THR A 375 12.31 -17.53 -7.31
C THR A 375 12.07 -16.32 -6.41
N LEU A 376 10.85 -15.77 -6.38
CA LEU A 376 10.47 -14.60 -5.59
C LEU A 376 9.60 -14.97 -4.38
N ARG A 377 9.34 -16.27 -4.16
CA ARG A 377 8.60 -16.76 -3.00
C ARG A 377 9.38 -16.50 -1.72
N ASP A 378 8.69 -15.99 -0.72
CA ASP A 378 9.21 -15.74 0.62
C ASP A 378 8.36 -16.43 1.70
N GLY A 379 7.43 -17.30 1.31
CA GLY A 379 6.54 -18.03 2.20
C GLY A 379 5.27 -17.27 2.58
N TYR A 380 5.10 -16.03 2.10
CA TYR A 380 3.89 -15.23 2.28
C TYR A 380 3.06 -15.08 0.99
N GLU A 381 3.57 -15.55 -0.14
CA GLU A 381 2.94 -15.32 -1.43
C GLU A 381 1.51 -15.88 -1.48
N ILE A 382 0.63 -15.11 -2.11
CA ILE A 382 -0.69 -15.54 -2.54
C ILE A 382 -0.67 -15.49 -4.06
N ILE A 383 -0.76 -16.66 -4.68
CA ILE A 383 -0.93 -16.79 -6.13
C ILE A 383 -2.41 -17.09 -6.37
N LEU A 384 -3.18 -16.07 -6.79
CA LEU A 384 -4.64 -16.13 -6.85
C LEU A 384 -5.19 -17.33 -7.67
N PRO A 385 -4.60 -17.69 -8.82
CA PRO A 385 -5.06 -18.87 -9.58
C PRO A 385 -4.83 -20.20 -8.85
N GLU A 386 -3.78 -20.29 -8.02
CA GLU A 386 -3.36 -21.50 -7.31
C GLU A 386 -4.01 -21.62 -5.91
N ASP A 387 -4.53 -20.52 -5.36
CA ASP A 387 -5.12 -20.45 -4.03
C ASP A 387 -6.56 -19.90 -4.06
N GLN A 388 -7.47 -20.73 -4.58
CA GLN A 388 -8.89 -20.40 -4.75
C GLN A 388 -9.58 -19.93 -3.47
N ARG A 389 -9.14 -20.44 -2.30
CA ARG A 389 -9.73 -20.07 -1.02
C ARG A 389 -9.31 -18.67 -0.60
N ALA A 390 -8.02 -18.34 -0.69
CA ALA A 390 -7.54 -16.97 -0.49
C ALA A 390 -8.19 -16.01 -1.47
N ALA A 391 -8.22 -16.37 -2.75
CA ALA A 391 -8.82 -15.57 -3.81
C ALA A 391 -10.31 -15.28 -3.54
N THR A 392 -11.06 -16.26 -3.04
CA THR A 392 -12.47 -16.08 -2.64
C THR A 392 -12.60 -15.14 -1.45
N ILE A 393 -11.78 -15.30 -0.40
CA ILE A 393 -11.80 -14.43 0.78
C ILE A 393 -11.50 -12.97 0.39
N ILE A 394 -10.44 -12.77 -0.39
CA ILE A 394 -10.02 -11.45 -0.87
C ILE A 394 -11.09 -10.84 -1.77
N GLY A 395 -11.58 -11.59 -2.76
CA GLY A 395 -12.59 -11.11 -3.70
C GLY A 395 -13.93 -10.77 -3.04
N ASN A 396 -14.33 -11.52 -2.00
CA ASN A 396 -15.52 -11.18 -1.20
C ASN A 396 -15.32 -9.86 -0.46
N HIS A 397 -14.18 -9.66 0.21
CA HIS A 397 -13.89 -8.42 0.91
C HIS A 397 -13.79 -7.22 -0.04
N SER A 398 -13.15 -7.39 -1.21
CA SER A 398 -13.09 -6.35 -2.25
C SER A 398 -14.50 -5.90 -2.67
N ARG A 399 -15.44 -6.84 -2.86
CA ARG A 399 -16.84 -6.50 -3.15
C ARG A 399 -17.51 -5.75 -2.01
N GLN A 400 -17.30 -6.19 -0.76
CA GLN A 400 -17.86 -5.51 0.41
C GLN A 400 -17.37 -4.05 0.54
N LEU A 401 -16.08 -3.78 0.30
CA LEU A 401 -15.55 -2.42 0.27
C LEU A 401 -16.08 -1.63 -0.93
N ALA A 402 -16.21 -2.26 -2.10
CA ALA A 402 -16.76 -1.61 -3.28
C ALA A 402 -18.21 -1.12 -3.07
N GLU A 403 -19.03 -1.83 -2.29
CA GLU A 403 -20.38 -1.39 -1.89
C GLU A 403 -20.37 -0.13 -1.01
N LEU A 404 -19.24 0.17 -0.35
CA LEU A 404 -19.07 1.39 0.44
C LEU A 404 -18.53 2.56 -0.39
N ASN A 405 -17.95 2.32 -1.57
CA ASN A 405 -17.40 3.36 -2.44
C ASN A 405 -18.48 4.29 -3.00
N GLY A 406 -18.09 5.49 -3.41
CA GLY A 406 -18.97 6.45 -4.06
C GLY A 406 -19.95 7.15 -3.12
N GLN A 407 -19.92 6.86 -1.82
CA GLN A 407 -20.74 7.55 -0.84
C GLN A 407 -20.26 9.00 -0.69
N ASP A 408 -21.21 9.91 -0.51
CA ASP A 408 -20.87 11.28 -0.15
C ASP A 408 -20.25 11.31 1.26
N VAL A 409 -19.07 11.90 1.40
CA VAL A 409 -18.34 11.92 2.68
C VAL A 409 -19.16 12.59 3.80
N GLU A 410 -20.03 13.54 3.48
CA GLU A 410 -20.94 14.15 4.47
C GLU A 410 -21.96 13.14 5.01
N VAL A 411 -22.43 12.19 4.19
CA VAL A 411 -23.31 11.11 4.62
C VAL A 411 -22.57 10.17 5.59
N VAL A 412 -21.32 9.81 5.27
CA VAL A 412 -20.48 8.98 6.14
C VAL A 412 -20.24 9.66 7.49
N ARG A 413 -19.93 10.97 7.49
CA ARG A 413 -19.76 11.78 8.71
C ARG A 413 -21.02 11.84 9.56
N ARG A 414 -22.20 12.03 8.94
CA ARG A 414 -23.48 12.04 9.65
C ARG A 414 -23.77 10.68 10.29
N ARG A 415 -23.58 9.58 9.55
CA ARG A 415 -23.73 8.20 10.06
C ARG A 415 -22.83 7.97 11.28
N ARG A 416 -21.57 8.39 11.20
CA ARG A 416 -20.60 8.27 12.31
C ARG A 416 -21.02 9.08 13.54
N ARG A 417 -21.41 10.34 13.36
CA ARG A 417 -21.88 11.21 14.46
C ARG A 417 -23.09 10.60 15.19
N TRP A 418 -24.05 10.07 14.43
CA TRP A 418 -25.23 9.41 15.00
C TRP A 418 -24.85 8.18 15.85
N ARG A 419 -23.97 7.30 15.36
CA ARG A 419 -23.50 6.13 16.12
C ARG A 419 -22.78 6.52 17.42
N ARG A 420 -21.90 7.53 17.38
CA ARG A 420 -21.22 8.05 18.58
C ARG A 420 -22.21 8.63 19.59
N GLY A 421 -23.23 9.35 19.11
CA GLY A 421 -24.31 9.90 19.95
C GLY A 421 -25.17 8.80 20.59
N ALA A 422 -25.48 7.74 19.86
CA ALA A 422 -26.24 6.60 20.37
C ALA A 422 -25.48 5.84 21.48
N HIS A 423 -24.18 5.57 21.28
CA HIS A 423 -23.34 4.93 22.31
C HIS A 423 -23.23 5.77 23.60
N ARG A 424 -23.11 7.10 23.48
CA ARG A 424 -23.11 7.99 24.66
C ARG A 424 -24.44 7.94 25.42
N LYS A 425 -25.58 7.90 24.72
CA LYS A 425 -26.91 7.81 25.37
C LYS A 425 -27.12 6.47 26.09
N VAL A 426 -26.64 5.36 25.54
CA VAL A 426 -26.72 4.04 26.19
C VAL A 426 -25.89 4.00 27.48
N HIS A 427 -24.68 4.59 27.49
CA HIS A 427 -23.88 4.71 28.71
C HIS A 427 -24.52 5.64 29.75
N ILE A 428 -25.09 6.78 29.34
CA ILE A 428 -25.80 7.68 30.28
C ILE A 428 -27.03 6.98 30.90
N ASN A 429 -27.79 6.20 30.13
CA ASN A 429 -28.93 5.44 30.67
C ASN A 429 -28.51 4.32 31.63
N PHE A 430 -27.35 3.68 31.43
CA PHE A 430 -26.81 2.70 32.37
C PHE A 430 -26.42 3.33 33.73
N PHE A 431 -25.89 4.57 33.72
CA PHE A 431 -25.57 5.29 34.94
C PHE A 431 -26.81 5.89 35.63
N ALA A 432 -27.82 6.33 34.88
CA ALA A 432 -29.07 6.85 35.45
C ALA A 432 -29.93 5.79 36.18
N VAL A 433 -29.78 4.50 35.82
CA VAL A 433 -30.49 3.39 36.48
C VAL A 433 -29.82 2.97 37.81
N GLN A 434 -28.56 3.35 38.05
CA GLN A 434 -27.85 3.05 39.31
C GLN A 434 -27.99 4.13 40.40
N SER A 435 -28.60 5.28 40.10
CA SER A 435 -28.82 6.36 41.08
C SER A 435 -30.25 6.44 41.65
N SER A 436 -31.07 5.41 41.43
CA SER A 436 -32.49 5.39 41.83
C SER A 436 -32.80 4.29 42.87
N SER A 437 -31.84 3.98 43.74
CA SER A 437 -32.02 3.06 44.86
C SER A 437 -31.08 3.44 46.01
N VAL A 438 -31.50 4.45 46.77
CA VAL A 438 -31.10 4.68 48.17
C VAL A 438 -32.36 5.03 48.96
#